data_AF-A0A258C9Q6-F1
#
_entry.id   AF-A0A258C9Q6-F1
#
_cell.length_a   1.000
_cell.length_b   1.000
_cell.length_c   1.000
_cell.angle_alpha   90.00
_cell.angle_beta   90.00
_cell.angle_gamma   90.00
#
_symmetry.space_group_name_H-M   'P 1'
#
loop_
_entity.id
_entity.type
_entity.pdbx_description
1 polymer ?
#
loop_
_entity_poly.entity_id
_entity_poly.type
_entity_poly.pdbx_seq_one_letter_code
_entity_poly.pdbx_strand_id
1 'polypeptide(L)'
;MSASSVSSNGERMPTLFVPHGAGPCFFMDWNPVHAWDATARFLKGIAASLPEKPKAILMVSAHWLESGFRVTGAAQPGLIYDYNGFPAHTYELRYPAPGHPELATRIVALLAAAGLEASRDDARGYDHGMFIPLKLMFPEAQIPVVQLSLRKDLDP
;
A
#
# COMPACT_ATOMS: atom_id res chain seq x y z
N MET A 1 -17.29 14.17 42.27
CA MET A 1 -16.06 13.43 41.93
C MET A 1 -16.17 13.07 40.47
N SER A 2 -15.44 13.77 39.59
CA SER A 2 -15.40 13.46 38.16
C SER A 2 -13.97 13.03 37.85
N ALA A 3 -13.79 11.75 37.51
CA ALA A 3 -12.51 11.26 37.03
C ALA A 3 -12.43 11.59 35.54
N SER A 4 -11.60 12.57 35.20
CA SER A 4 -11.24 12.86 33.82
C SER A 4 -10.52 11.65 33.21
N SER A 5 -10.98 11.30 32.01
CA SER A 5 -10.49 10.20 31.17
C SER A 5 -8.99 10.31 30.87
N VAL A 6 -8.30 9.17 30.95
CA VAL A 6 -6.93 9.00 30.42
C VAL A 6 -6.96 9.12 28.90
N SER A 7 -6.29 10.13 28.35
CA SER A 7 -5.98 10.21 26.93
C SER A 7 -4.80 9.28 26.62
N SER A 8 -5.03 8.24 25.82
CA SER A 8 -3.93 7.48 25.20
C SER A 8 -3.28 8.37 24.13
N ASN A 9 -2.17 9.02 24.45
CA ASN A 9 -1.31 9.66 23.47
C ASN A 9 -0.57 8.56 22.67
N GLY A 10 -1.28 7.88 21.77
CA GLY A 10 -0.63 7.03 20.77
C GLY A 10 0.18 7.92 19.82
N GLU A 11 1.47 7.63 19.65
CA GLU A 11 2.30 8.34 18.68
C GLU A 11 1.68 8.21 17.29
N ARG A 12 1.59 9.35 16.57
CA ARG A 12 1.01 9.38 15.23
C ARG A 12 1.90 8.58 14.27
N MET A 13 1.29 7.64 13.54
CA MET A 13 1.97 6.93 12.45
C MET A 13 2.54 7.90 11.41
N PRO A 14 3.75 7.67 10.89
CA PRO A 14 4.35 8.54 9.89
C PRO A 14 3.71 8.35 8.51
N THR A 15 3.80 9.38 7.67
CA THR A 15 3.59 9.26 6.23
C THR A 15 4.95 9.05 5.56
N LEU A 16 5.05 8.02 4.72
CA LEU A 16 6.31 7.65 4.06
C LEU A 16 6.16 7.77 2.54
N PHE A 17 7.20 8.28 1.89
CA PHE A 17 7.38 8.15 0.44
C PHE A 17 8.35 7.01 0.19
N VAL A 18 7.88 5.95 -0.47
CA VAL A 18 8.64 4.69 -0.60
C VAL A 18 8.88 4.36 -2.08
N PRO A 19 10.11 3.96 -2.47
CA PRO A 19 10.35 3.40 -3.78
C PRO A 19 9.74 1.99 -3.86
N HIS A 20 8.94 1.72 -4.89
CA HIS A 20 8.36 0.40 -5.12
C HIS A 20 9.26 -0.55 -5.93
N GLY A 21 10.31 -0.01 -6.58
CA GLY A 21 11.24 -0.77 -7.41
C GLY A 21 10.73 -1.04 -8.83
N ALA A 22 11.50 -1.79 -9.63
CA ALA A 22 11.11 -2.15 -10.99
C ALA A 22 10.44 -3.53 -11.00
N GLY A 23 9.10 -3.56 -11.04
CA GLY A 23 8.35 -4.83 -11.06
C GLY A 23 8.77 -5.76 -9.91
N PRO A 24 9.16 -7.02 -10.18
CA PRO A 24 9.53 -7.99 -9.15
C PRO A 24 11.02 -7.93 -8.74
N CYS A 25 11.67 -6.77 -8.87
CA CYS A 25 13.13 -6.63 -8.76
C CYS A 25 13.81 -7.29 -7.54
N PHE A 26 13.15 -7.34 -6.38
CA PHE A 26 13.73 -7.95 -5.17
C PHE A 26 13.69 -9.48 -5.13
N PHE A 27 13.05 -10.11 -6.11
CA PHE A 27 12.82 -11.56 -6.20
C PHE A 27 13.46 -12.15 -7.46
N MET A 28 14.54 -11.55 -7.94
CA MET A 28 15.25 -11.96 -9.14
C MET A 28 16.77 -11.92 -8.90
N ASP A 29 17.49 -12.66 -9.73
CA ASP A 29 18.94 -12.59 -9.81
C ASP A 29 19.35 -11.46 -10.76
N TRP A 30 20.33 -10.66 -10.34
CA TRP A 30 20.81 -9.50 -11.08
C TRP A 30 22.31 -9.60 -11.38
N ASN A 31 22.73 -8.88 -12.43
CA ASN A 31 24.13 -8.57 -12.68
C ASN A 31 24.26 -7.06 -12.90
N PRO A 32 24.82 -6.29 -11.96
CA PRO A 32 25.48 -6.74 -10.72
C PRO A 32 24.49 -7.28 -9.67
N VAL A 33 24.94 -8.27 -8.88
CA VAL A 33 24.12 -9.03 -7.90
C VAL A 33 23.45 -8.11 -6.85
N HIS A 34 24.12 -7.02 -6.47
CA HIS A 34 23.66 -6.12 -5.39
C HIS A 34 22.84 -4.92 -5.87
N ALA A 35 22.33 -4.94 -7.11
CA ALA A 35 21.67 -3.80 -7.74
C ALA A 35 20.51 -3.21 -6.89
N TRP A 36 19.81 -4.05 -6.12
CA TRP A 36 18.63 -3.65 -5.35
C TRP A 36 18.81 -3.71 -3.83
N ASP A 37 20.02 -4.04 -3.34
CA ASP A 37 20.27 -4.30 -1.91
C ASP A 37 20.02 -3.08 -1.03
N ALA A 38 20.39 -1.89 -1.50
CA ALA A 38 20.17 -0.66 -0.74
C ALA A 38 18.67 -0.38 -0.54
N THR A 39 17.89 -0.47 -1.61
CA THR A 39 16.44 -0.28 -1.57
C THR A 39 15.78 -1.38 -0.75
N ALA A 40 16.18 -2.64 -0.92
CA ALA A 40 15.65 -3.75 -0.14
C ALA A 40 15.91 -3.57 1.36
N ARG A 41 17.12 -3.11 1.74
CA ARG A 41 17.47 -2.81 3.13
C ARG A 41 16.63 -1.67 3.70
N PHE A 42 16.42 -0.60 2.95
CA PHE A 42 15.55 0.50 3.35
C PHE A 42 14.12 0.00 3.63
N LEU A 43 13.51 -0.73 2.69
CA LEU A 43 12.14 -1.22 2.82
C LEU A 43 11.99 -2.20 4.00
N LYS A 44 12.94 -3.14 4.17
CA LYS A 44 12.96 -4.07 5.32
C LYS A 44 13.12 -3.35 6.67
N GLY A 45 13.76 -2.18 6.68
CA GLY A 45 13.96 -1.38 7.90
C GLY A 45 12.71 -0.62 8.36
N ILE A 46 11.72 -0.41 7.48
CA ILE A 46 10.56 0.46 7.79
C ILE A 46 9.78 -0.05 8.99
N ALA A 47 9.47 -1.35 9.07
CA ALA A 47 8.66 -1.90 10.16
C ALA A 47 9.27 -1.62 11.54
N ALA A 48 10.60 -1.67 11.66
CA ALA A 48 11.32 -1.37 12.90
C ALA A 48 11.41 0.13 13.22
N SER A 49 11.17 1.01 12.25
CA SER A 49 11.14 2.46 12.44
C SER A 49 9.78 3.01 12.88
N LEU A 50 8.73 2.18 12.86
CA LEU A 50 7.38 2.58 13.25
C LEU A 50 7.20 2.51 14.77
N PRO A 51 6.35 3.38 15.36
CA PRO A 51 6.10 3.36 16.80
C PRO A 51 5.41 2.07 17.27
N GLU A 52 4.60 1.45 16.41
CA GLU A 52 3.96 0.15 16.63
C GLU A 52 3.59 -0.50 15.28
N LYS A 53 3.04 -1.72 15.30
CA LYS A 53 2.51 -2.38 14.09
C LYS A 53 1.27 -1.61 13.60
N PRO A 54 1.22 -1.16 12.33
CA PRO A 54 0.03 -0.48 11.79
C PRO A 54 -1.22 -1.35 11.89
N LYS A 55 -2.34 -0.71 12.27
CA LYS A 55 -3.67 -1.34 12.25
C LYS A 55 -4.23 -1.46 10.83
N ALA A 56 -3.80 -0.58 9.94
CA ALA A 56 -4.09 -0.59 8.51
C ALA A 56 -3.04 0.24 7.77
N ILE A 57 -2.88 0.00 6.47
CA ILE A 57 -2.04 0.80 5.57
C ILE A 57 -2.94 1.42 4.49
N LEU A 58 -2.90 2.74 4.36
CA LEU A 58 -3.39 3.43 3.16
C LEU A 58 -2.19 3.67 2.24
N MET A 59 -2.25 3.16 1.02
CA MET A 59 -1.19 3.32 0.02
C MET A 59 -1.70 4.07 -1.20
N VAL A 60 -1.08 5.21 -1.51
CA VAL A 60 -1.31 5.90 -2.78
C VAL A 60 -0.44 5.25 -3.84
N SER A 61 -1.04 4.70 -4.89
CA SER A 61 -0.31 3.94 -5.92
C SER A 61 -0.05 4.77 -7.17
N ALA A 62 1.22 4.84 -7.60
CA ALA A 62 1.61 5.44 -8.87
C ALA A 62 1.14 4.64 -10.10
N HIS A 63 0.71 3.38 -9.90
CA HIS A 63 0.24 2.48 -10.97
C HIS A 63 -1.27 2.54 -11.17
N TRP A 64 -1.98 3.40 -10.44
CA TRP A 64 -3.41 3.52 -10.55
C TRP A 64 -3.81 4.98 -10.79
N LEU A 65 -4.07 5.30 -12.06
CA LEU A 65 -4.55 6.61 -12.50
C LEU A 65 -6.02 6.53 -12.86
N GLU A 66 -6.82 7.46 -12.33
CA GLU A 66 -8.27 7.53 -12.53
C GLU A 66 -8.70 8.98 -12.80
N SER A 67 -9.89 9.19 -13.36
CA SER A 67 -10.42 10.55 -13.60
C SER A 67 -10.78 11.28 -12.30
N GLY A 68 -11.26 10.53 -11.29
CA GLY A 68 -11.43 10.96 -9.90
C GLY A 68 -10.64 10.06 -8.97
N PHE A 69 -10.80 10.22 -7.65
CA PHE A 69 -10.16 9.31 -6.71
C PHE A 69 -10.92 7.99 -6.61
N ARG A 70 -10.20 6.88 -6.55
CA ARG A 70 -10.78 5.56 -6.32
C ARG A 70 -10.00 4.83 -5.25
N VAL A 71 -10.71 4.07 -4.43
CA VAL A 71 -10.11 3.26 -3.38
C VAL A 71 -10.49 1.80 -3.52
N THR A 72 -9.56 0.87 -3.29
CA THR A 72 -9.90 -0.55 -3.24
C THR A 72 -10.88 -0.82 -2.11
N GLY A 73 -11.99 -1.50 -2.39
CA GLY A 73 -13.04 -1.74 -1.40
C GLY A 73 -13.34 -3.21 -1.09
N ALA A 74 -12.72 -4.16 -1.79
CA ALA A 74 -12.91 -5.59 -1.52
C ALA A 74 -12.29 -6.00 -0.18
N ALA A 75 -12.89 -6.95 0.54
CA ALA A 75 -12.34 -7.50 1.79
C ALA A 75 -11.12 -8.41 1.57
N GLN A 76 -11.01 -9.01 0.39
CA GLN A 76 -9.91 -9.88 -0.01
C GLN A 76 -9.51 -9.58 -1.47
N PRO A 77 -8.80 -8.47 -1.73
CA PRO A 77 -8.41 -8.12 -3.09
C PRO A 77 -7.38 -9.11 -3.65
N GLY A 78 -7.52 -9.47 -4.93
CA GLY A 78 -6.51 -10.23 -5.67
C GLY A 78 -5.26 -9.39 -5.96
N LEU A 79 -4.25 -9.97 -6.59
CA LEU A 79 -3.09 -9.23 -7.13
C LEU A 79 -3.27 -8.92 -8.61
N ILE A 80 -2.75 -7.78 -9.03
CA ILE A 80 -2.57 -7.39 -10.44
C ILE A 80 -1.08 -7.40 -10.74
N TYR A 81 -0.67 -8.24 -11.69
CA TYR A 81 0.69 -8.29 -12.20
C TYR A 81 0.82 -7.31 -13.37
N ASP A 82 0.94 -6.03 -13.05
CA ASP A 82 1.07 -4.91 -13.99
C ASP A 82 2.54 -4.69 -14.44
N TYR A 83 3.30 -5.79 -14.53
CA TYR A 83 4.65 -5.84 -15.10
C TYR A 83 4.78 -7.03 -16.05
N ASN A 84 5.65 -6.94 -17.05
CA ASN A 84 5.83 -7.95 -18.08
C ASN A 84 7.33 -8.20 -18.38
N GLY A 85 7.64 -9.33 -19.03
CA GLY A 85 8.99 -9.65 -19.49
C GLY A 85 9.93 -10.21 -18.42
N PHE A 86 9.42 -10.54 -17.23
CA PHE A 86 10.23 -11.09 -16.13
C PHE A 86 10.14 -12.62 -16.06
N PRO A 87 11.05 -13.29 -15.31
CA PRO A 87 11.00 -14.75 -15.13
C PRO A 87 9.66 -15.25 -14.58
N ALA A 88 9.26 -16.46 -14.97
CA ALA A 88 7.95 -17.03 -14.65
C ALA A 88 7.64 -17.07 -13.14
N HIS A 89 8.64 -17.39 -12.31
CA HIS A 89 8.48 -17.48 -10.85
C HIS A 89 8.05 -16.15 -10.21
N THR A 90 8.29 -15.02 -10.88
CA THR A 90 7.86 -13.70 -10.38
C THR A 90 6.34 -13.52 -10.44
N TYR A 91 5.65 -14.20 -11.35
CA TYR A 91 4.20 -14.19 -11.48
C TYR A 91 3.49 -15.14 -10.50
N GLU A 92 4.27 -15.94 -9.77
CA GLU A 92 3.79 -16.84 -8.72
C GLU A 92 3.83 -16.18 -7.33
N LEU A 93 4.44 -15.00 -7.21
CA LEU A 93 4.51 -14.24 -5.96
C LEU A 93 3.11 -13.99 -5.39
N ARG A 94 2.93 -14.27 -4.10
CA ARG A 94 1.68 -13.99 -3.37
C ARG A 94 1.89 -12.99 -2.24
N TYR A 95 0.84 -12.22 -1.97
CA TYR A 95 0.75 -11.29 -0.85
C TYR A 95 -0.73 -11.13 -0.44
N PRO A 96 -1.26 -12.04 0.40
CA PRO A 96 -2.68 -12.13 0.71
C PRO A 96 -3.11 -11.13 1.79
N ALA A 97 -2.72 -9.87 1.64
CA ALA A 97 -3.10 -8.83 2.59
C ALA A 97 -4.63 -8.61 2.56
N PRO A 98 -5.32 -8.60 3.71
CA PRO A 98 -6.74 -8.31 3.72
C PRO A 98 -7.00 -6.89 3.23
N GLY A 99 -8.16 -6.66 2.61
CA GLY A 99 -8.66 -5.32 2.40
C GLY A 99 -9.32 -4.76 3.66
N HIS A 100 -9.77 -3.51 3.62
CA HIS A 100 -10.47 -2.88 4.76
C HIS A 100 -11.69 -2.07 4.27
N PRO A 101 -12.84 -2.72 3.99
CA PRO A 101 -14.01 -2.07 3.37
C PRO A 101 -14.56 -0.88 4.16
N GLU A 102 -14.54 -0.95 5.49
CA GLU A 102 -14.96 0.15 6.37
C GLU A 102 -14.02 1.37 6.26
N LEU A 103 -12.70 1.13 6.21
CA LEU A 103 -11.72 2.19 6.01
C LEU A 103 -11.84 2.80 4.61
N ALA A 104 -12.03 1.98 3.58
CA ALA A 104 -12.27 2.45 2.22
C ALA A 104 -13.49 3.39 2.16
N THR A 105 -14.60 3.00 2.82
CA THR A 105 -15.81 3.83 2.93
C THR A 105 -15.53 5.14 3.66
N ARG A 106 -14.75 5.10 4.74
CA ARG A 106 -14.34 6.30 5.48
C ARG A 106 -13.46 7.23 4.65
N ILE A 107 -12.53 6.69 3.84
CA ILE A 107 -11.67 7.49 2.96
C ILE A 107 -12.51 8.22 1.92
N VAL A 108 -13.45 7.53 1.26
CA VAL A 108 -14.37 8.15 0.30
C VAL A 108 -15.17 9.28 0.94
N ALA A 109 -15.71 9.06 2.14
CA ALA A 109 -16.45 10.09 2.87
C ALA A 109 -15.58 11.33 3.20
N LEU A 110 -14.32 11.12 3.59
CA LEU A 110 -13.39 12.22 3.88
C LEU A 110 -13.00 13.01 2.62
N LEU A 111 -12.76 12.32 1.51
CA LEU A 111 -12.47 12.98 0.22
C LEU A 111 -13.68 13.79 -0.26
N ALA A 112 -14.88 13.21 -0.19
CA ALA A 112 -16.12 13.89 -0.55
C ALA A 112 -16.37 15.14 0.32
N ALA A 113 -16.12 15.05 1.63
CA ALA A 113 -16.21 16.20 2.54
C ALA A 113 -15.21 17.31 2.21
N ALA A 114 -14.10 16.98 1.56
CA ALA A 114 -13.10 17.93 1.05
C ALA A 114 -13.42 18.44 -0.37
N GLY A 115 -14.57 18.09 -0.95
CA GLY A 115 -14.95 18.47 -2.31
C GLY A 115 -14.23 17.69 -3.41
N LEU A 116 -13.60 16.57 -3.06
CA LEU A 116 -12.89 15.69 -4.00
C LEU A 116 -13.79 14.50 -4.36
N GLU A 117 -14.09 14.35 -5.65
CA GLU A 117 -14.85 13.20 -6.13
C GLU A 117 -14.08 11.90 -5.86
N ALA A 118 -14.73 11.00 -5.12
CA ALA A 118 -14.14 9.72 -4.76
C ALA A 118 -15.18 8.59 -4.78
N SER A 119 -14.76 7.40 -5.19
CA SER A 119 -15.59 6.19 -5.16
C SER A 119 -14.79 4.95 -4.76
N ARG A 120 -15.50 3.88 -4.40
CA ARG A 120 -14.87 2.56 -4.19
C ARG A 120 -14.75 1.80 -5.51
N ASP A 121 -13.69 1.02 -5.62
CA ASP A 121 -13.57 -0.08 -6.56
C ASP A 121 -13.50 -1.39 -5.78
N ASP A 122 -14.60 -2.12 -5.75
CA ASP A 122 -14.70 -3.40 -5.06
C ASP A 122 -14.15 -4.57 -5.90
N ALA A 123 -13.80 -4.33 -7.17
CA ALA A 123 -13.22 -5.33 -8.07
C ALA A 123 -11.71 -5.17 -8.25
N ARG A 124 -11.14 -3.99 -7.95
CA ARG A 124 -9.71 -3.72 -8.10
C ARG A 124 -8.86 -4.57 -7.14
N GLY A 125 -7.92 -5.32 -7.70
CA GLY A 125 -6.84 -5.97 -6.96
C GLY A 125 -5.70 -5.01 -6.61
N TYR A 126 -4.64 -5.51 -5.99
CA TYR A 126 -3.44 -4.75 -5.65
C TYR A 126 -2.36 -4.83 -6.74
N ASP A 127 -1.88 -3.68 -7.21
CA ASP A 127 -0.76 -3.60 -8.16
C ASP A 127 0.61 -3.86 -7.52
N HIS A 128 1.64 -4.02 -8.35
CA HIS A 128 3.00 -4.28 -7.87
C HIS A 128 3.61 -3.13 -7.07
N GLY A 129 3.18 -1.89 -7.34
CA GLY A 129 3.53 -0.71 -6.56
C GLY A 129 3.21 -0.85 -5.08
N MET A 130 2.25 -1.72 -4.74
CA MET A 130 1.94 -2.09 -3.37
C MET A 130 2.55 -3.42 -2.95
N PHE A 131 2.27 -4.52 -3.66
CA PHE A 131 2.56 -5.83 -3.07
C PHE A 131 4.06 -6.14 -3.05
N ILE A 132 4.86 -5.58 -3.96
CA ILE A 132 6.31 -5.79 -3.99
C ILE A 132 6.99 -5.13 -2.78
N PRO A 133 6.82 -3.81 -2.53
CA PRO A 133 7.42 -3.19 -1.35
C PRO A 133 6.84 -3.74 -0.05
N LEU A 134 5.53 -4.02 0.03
CA LEU A 134 4.96 -4.56 1.26
C LEU A 134 5.41 -5.99 1.57
N LYS A 135 5.75 -6.80 0.56
CA LYS A 135 6.36 -8.13 0.79
C LYS A 135 7.74 -8.05 1.45
N LEU A 136 8.42 -6.90 1.35
CA LEU A 136 9.66 -6.63 2.09
C LEU A 136 9.40 -6.00 3.46
N MET A 137 8.47 -5.04 3.56
CA MET A 137 8.17 -4.33 4.80
C MET A 137 7.45 -5.22 5.82
N PHE A 138 6.44 -5.98 5.37
CA PHE A 138 5.52 -6.76 6.19
C PHE A 138 5.25 -8.13 5.56
N PRO A 139 6.25 -9.04 5.51
CA PRO A 139 6.18 -10.29 4.74
C PRO A 139 5.03 -11.23 5.13
N GLU A 140 4.51 -11.11 6.36
CA GLU A 140 3.39 -11.92 6.87
C GLU A 140 2.03 -11.54 6.25
N ALA A 141 1.91 -10.38 5.58
CA ALA A 141 0.68 -9.92 4.92
C ALA A 141 -0.57 -9.87 5.84
N GLN A 142 -0.40 -9.62 7.13
CA GLN A 142 -1.51 -9.60 8.10
C GLN A 142 -2.15 -8.22 8.29
N ILE A 143 -1.51 -7.16 7.80
CA ILE A 143 -2.00 -5.78 7.98
C ILE A 143 -2.99 -5.48 6.85
N PRO A 144 -4.23 -5.04 7.16
CA PRO A 144 -5.18 -4.61 6.14
C PRO A 144 -4.64 -3.45 5.30
N VAL A 145 -4.84 -3.51 3.99
CA VAL A 145 -4.40 -2.47 3.06
C VAL A 145 -5.59 -1.88 2.31
N VAL A 146 -5.52 -0.59 2.03
CA VAL A 146 -6.39 0.09 1.06
C VAL A 146 -5.47 0.84 0.10
N GLN A 147 -5.63 0.61 -1.20
CA GLN A 147 -5.00 1.46 -2.19
C GLN A 147 -5.90 2.65 -2.53
N LEU A 148 -5.27 3.79 -2.81
CA LEU A 148 -5.88 5.01 -3.35
C LEU A 148 -5.22 5.34 -4.68
N SER A 149 -6.03 5.61 -5.71
CA SER A 149 -5.56 6.07 -7.01
C SER A 149 -5.01 7.50 -6.95
N LEU A 150 -4.25 7.87 -7.97
CA LEU A 150 -3.97 9.27 -8.31
C LEU A 150 -4.97 9.75 -9.36
N ARG A 151 -5.18 11.07 -9.41
CA ARG A 151 -5.85 11.68 -10.55
C ARG A 151 -4.94 11.62 -11.78
N LYS A 152 -5.52 11.30 -12.92
CA LYS A 152 -4.80 11.13 -14.19
C LYS A 152 -4.19 12.42 -14.73
N ASP A 153 -4.71 13.58 -14.34
CA ASP A 153 -4.17 14.88 -14.72
C ASP A 153 -2.88 15.26 -13.97
N LEU A 154 -2.60 14.60 -12.84
CA LEU A 154 -1.43 14.86 -11.98
C LEU A 154 -1.32 16.33 -11.54
N ASP A 155 -2.46 17.03 -11.47
CA ASP A 155 -2.54 18.42 -11.02
C ASP A 155 -2.50 18.48 -9.48
N PRO A 156 -1.52 19.15 -8.86
CA PRO A 156 -1.28 19.13 -7.42
C PRO A 156 -2.32 19.87 -6.56
#